data_AF-A0A2G1WSF6-F1
#
_entry.id   AF-A0A2G1WSF6-F1
#
_cell.length_a   1.000
_cell.length_b   1.000
_cell.length_c   1.000
_cell.angle_alpha   90.00
_cell.angle_beta   90.00
_cell.angle_gamma   90.00
#
_symmetry.space_group_name_H-M   'P 1'
#
loop_
_entity.id
_entity.type
_entity.pdbx_description
1 polymer ?
#
loop_
_entity_poly.entity_id
_entity_poly.type
_entity_poly.pdbx_seq_one_letter_code
_entity_poly.pdbx_strand_id
1 'polypeptide(L)'
;MTPGGDAGRRPSGLSRRRLLAGIGGVGAVGMASGVGTGAYLADRETFANNVFGAGEVGLTVDGNPTDGTVTVGPFAVDRTTFGGRPEPERFEIGASANPVRVWLATECPDGDRLGNALEVEVVVDGESLTGGYRPLAEVERDLATGVRIDARCLGPDDDPVAVEVFPYLPADSPDVGGAATDLTFRVYAEQCRHVAEADAARSNPFVETECASACVPCEDENGVAVGSLTLRYLGDDPATVVVVATGGGAGGRGTAGTTVFDGEVTPDGTFVVDGTAAPTNGDPGWIGPNIYLDDGRTGTDPETDADGTGGNGGGSRGNGNGGNGGGHAGVNIHTSCSVPLRVGDVYGGLYEIAAAATTGGEPLCGTEEN
;
A
#
# COMPACT_ATOMS: atom_id res chain seq x y z
N MET A 1 58.20 80.29 -20.23
CA MET A 1 58.07 80.48 -21.68
C MET A 1 56.88 79.66 -22.14
N THR A 2 55.82 80.33 -22.59
CA THR A 2 54.73 79.79 -23.41
C THR A 2 55.24 79.52 -24.84
N PRO A 3 54.42 79.02 -25.77
CA PRO A 3 53.61 77.79 -25.77
C PRO A 3 53.79 77.04 -27.12
N GLY A 4 53.16 75.88 -27.28
CA GLY A 4 52.98 75.24 -28.59
C GLY A 4 51.61 74.58 -28.70
N GLY A 5 50.59 75.34 -29.09
CA GLY A 5 49.44 74.84 -29.86
C GLY A 5 49.90 74.56 -31.30
N ASP A 6 49.23 73.81 -32.16
CA ASP A 6 47.79 73.66 -32.33
C ASP A 6 47.48 72.42 -33.20
N ALA A 7 46.19 72.11 -33.27
CA ALA A 7 45.48 71.24 -34.21
C ALA A 7 45.50 69.73 -33.87
N GLY A 8 44.36 69.06 -33.63
CA GLY A 8 42.97 69.46 -33.67
C GLY A 8 42.08 68.23 -33.49
N ARG A 9 40.97 68.42 -32.78
CA ARG A 9 39.69 67.68 -32.83
C ARG A 9 39.68 66.18 -32.45
N ARG A 10 39.13 65.89 -31.26
CA ARG A 10 38.60 64.57 -30.85
C ARG A 10 37.42 64.15 -31.73
N PRO A 11 37.25 62.84 -31.95
CA PRO A 11 36.14 62.14 -31.30
C PRO A 11 36.55 60.80 -30.66
N SER A 12 35.94 60.52 -29.52
CA SER A 12 35.83 59.21 -28.89
C SER A 12 35.40 58.12 -29.89
N GLY A 13 36.17 57.03 -29.99
CA GLY A 13 35.92 55.99 -30.99
C GLY A 13 36.60 54.65 -30.71
N LEU A 14 36.56 54.15 -29.47
CA LEU A 14 36.89 52.75 -29.21
C LEU A 14 35.69 51.88 -29.64
N SER A 15 35.78 51.30 -30.83
CA SER A 15 34.73 50.42 -31.35
C SER A 15 34.76 49.06 -30.64
N ARG A 16 33.57 48.50 -30.38
CA ARG A 16 33.30 47.13 -29.85
C ARG A 16 34.14 46.01 -30.49
N ARG A 17 34.69 46.25 -31.67
CA ARG A 17 35.55 45.36 -32.48
C ARG A 17 36.88 45.00 -31.82
N ARG A 18 37.42 45.85 -30.93
CA ARG A 18 38.75 45.62 -30.33
C ARG A 18 38.71 44.83 -29.02
N LEU A 19 37.51 44.63 -28.44
CA LEU A 19 37.31 43.81 -27.26
C LEU A 19 37.03 42.33 -27.60
N LEU A 20 36.62 42.02 -28.84
CA LEU A 20 36.29 40.67 -29.31
C LEU A 20 37.45 39.95 -30.02
N ALA A 21 38.65 40.51 -30.00
CA ALA A 21 39.83 39.92 -30.65
C ALA A 21 40.66 39.00 -29.73
N GLY A 22 40.17 38.68 -28.53
CA GLY A 22 40.91 37.95 -27.50
C GLY A 22 40.60 36.46 -27.34
N ILE A 23 39.61 35.90 -28.05
CA ILE A 23 39.23 34.48 -27.91
C ILE A 23 38.93 33.93 -29.31
N GLY A 24 39.96 33.43 -29.98
CA GLY A 24 39.79 32.83 -31.29
C GLY A 24 41.13 32.38 -31.87
N GLY A 25 41.54 31.16 -31.54
CA GLY A 25 42.64 30.53 -32.24
C GLY A 25 43.26 29.33 -31.55
N VAL A 26 42.60 28.17 -31.62
CA VAL A 26 43.19 26.91 -32.09
C VAL A 26 42.04 26.02 -32.60
N GLY A 27 42.14 25.54 -33.85
CA GLY A 27 41.30 24.44 -34.34
C GLY A 27 40.90 24.51 -35.82
N ALA A 28 41.84 24.72 -36.73
CA ALA A 28 41.60 24.58 -38.17
C ALA A 28 42.45 23.43 -38.75
N VAL A 29 41.95 22.18 -38.66
CA VAL A 29 42.21 21.10 -39.63
C VAL A 29 41.03 20.12 -39.58
N GLY A 30 40.27 19.98 -40.68
CA GLY A 30 39.32 18.87 -40.85
C GLY A 30 37.93 19.25 -41.38
N MET A 31 37.82 19.82 -42.58
CA MET A 31 36.60 19.76 -43.38
C MET A 31 36.81 18.79 -44.55
N ALA A 32 36.40 17.55 -44.36
CA ALA A 32 36.02 16.66 -45.46
C ALA A 32 35.05 15.59 -44.93
N SER A 33 33.88 15.48 -45.56
CA SER A 33 32.82 14.46 -45.40
C SER A 33 32.06 14.42 -44.07
N GLY A 34 30.78 14.82 -44.13
CA GLY A 34 29.84 14.72 -43.01
C GLY A 34 29.37 13.29 -42.74
N VAL A 35 29.00 13.06 -41.49
CA VAL A 35 27.94 12.19 -40.94
C VAL A 35 28.05 12.28 -39.41
N GLY A 36 26.97 12.67 -38.75
CA GLY A 36 26.65 12.40 -37.34
C GLY A 36 27.70 12.68 -36.26
N THR A 37 27.76 13.90 -35.75
CA THR A 37 28.25 14.18 -34.39
C THR A 37 27.06 14.52 -33.49
N GLY A 38 26.33 13.50 -33.06
CA GLY A 38 25.45 13.61 -31.90
C GLY A 38 26.33 13.71 -30.66
N ALA A 39 26.16 14.76 -29.87
CA ALA A 39 26.76 14.82 -28.54
C ALA A 39 26.07 13.75 -27.68
N TYR A 40 26.79 12.68 -27.39
CA TYR A 40 26.36 11.61 -26.50
C TYR A 40 26.66 12.07 -25.06
N LEU A 41 25.75 12.85 -24.48
CA LEU A 41 25.63 12.94 -23.02
C LEU A 41 24.75 11.77 -22.57
N ALA A 42 25.30 10.56 -22.63
CA ALA A 42 24.80 9.46 -21.82
C ALA A 42 25.73 9.39 -20.62
N ASP A 43 25.46 10.21 -19.61
CA ASP A 43 25.88 9.84 -18.28
C ASP A 43 24.92 8.73 -17.83
N ARG A 44 25.38 7.48 -17.96
CA ARG A 44 24.75 6.31 -17.33
C ARG A 44 25.58 6.00 -16.10
N GLU A 45 25.40 6.79 -15.05
CA GLU A 45 25.78 6.37 -13.71
C GLU A 45 24.49 6.24 -12.91
N THR A 46 24.03 4.99 -12.75
CA THR A 46 22.90 4.65 -11.88
C THR A 46 23.35 4.80 -10.43
N PHE A 47 23.18 6.00 -9.88
CA PHE A 47 23.09 6.19 -8.43
C PHE A 47 21.61 6.11 -8.05
N ALA A 48 21.25 5.10 -7.28
CA ALA A 48 19.87 4.68 -7.07
C ALA A 48 18.95 5.71 -6.35
N ASN A 49 19.41 6.92 -5.98
CA ASN A 49 18.62 7.87 -5.18
C ASN A 49 19.05 9.34 -5.35
N ASN A 50 19.14 9.89 -6.57
CA ASN A 50 19.22 11.35 -6.74
C ASN A 50 18.45 11.83 -7.98
N VAL A 51 17.35 12.52 -7.75
CA VAL A 51 16.59 13.27 -8.77
C VAL A 51 17.25 14.62 -8.98
N PHE A 52 18.25 14.72 -9.85
CA PHE A 52 18.76 16.03 -10.30
C PHE A 52 17.93 16.53 -11.49
N GLY A 53 16.82 17.21 -11.17
CA GLY A 53 15.99 17.96 -12.13
C GLY A 53 16.59 19.35 -12.42
N ALA A 54 16.59 19.74 -13.70
CA ALA A 54 17.17 20.99 -14.17
C ALA A 54 16.46 22.23 -13.61
N GLY A 55 17.20 23.04 -12.84
CA GLY A 55 16.79 24.37 -12.37
C GLY A 55 16.04 24.31 -11.06
N GLU A 56 16.71 24.75 -9.98
CA GLU A 56 16.21 24.87 -8.61
C GLU A 56 14.70 25.10 -8.57
N VAL A 57 13.96 24.00 -8.38
CA VAL A 57 12.52 24.04 -8.20
C VAL A 57 12.37 24.58 -6.78
N GLY A 58 12.02 25.87 -6.69
CA GLY A 58 11.85 26.54 -5.42
C GLY A 58 10.60 26.03 -4.73
N LEU A 59 10.68 24.87 -4.10
CA LEU A 59 9.65 24.24 -3.28
C LEU A 59 10.03 24.42 -1.80
N THR A 60 9.04 24.73 -0.97
CA THR A 60 9.24 24.86 0.47
C THR A 60 8.22 24.03 1.23
N VAL A 61 8.63 23.52 2.38
CA VAL A 61 7.77 22.93 3.40
C VAL A 61 7.91 23.78 4.66
N ASP A 62 6.80 24.28 5.17
CA ASP A 62 6.74 25.22 6.31
C ASP A 62 7.64 26.44 6.10
N GLY A 63 7.70 26.93 4.86
CA GLY A 63 8.54 28.06 4.44
C GLY A 63 10.04 27.77 4.31
N ASN A 64 10.49 26.54 4.57
CA ASN A 64 11.89 26.13 4.43
C ASN A 64 12.10 25.33 3.14
N PRO A 65 13.24 25.51 2.43
CA PRO A 65 13.56 24.67 1.28
C PRO A 65 13.54 23.18 1.66
N THR A 66 12.93 22.35 0.81
CA THR A 66 12.83 20.90 0.99
C THR A 66 13.59 20.16 -0.11
N ASP A 67 14.03 18.94 0.19
CA ASP A 67 14.56 17.98 -0.78
C ASP A 67 13.47 17.09 -1.40
N GLY A 68 12.20 17.28 -1.01
CA GLY A 68 11.06 16.53 -1.52
C GLY A 68 10.60 15.39 -0.61
N THR A 69 11.08 15.30 0.63
CA THR A 69 10.54 14.36 1.63
C THR A 69 10.02 15.11 2.85
N VAL A 70 8.85 14.71 3.34
CA VAL A 70 8.23 15.23 4.56
C VAL A 70 7.73 14.07 5.39
N THR A 71 8.19 13.97 6.63
CA THR A 71 7.71 12.95 7.57
C THR A 71 6.90 13.63 8.65
N VAL A 72 5.68 13.14 8.88
CA VAL A 72 4.79 13.58 9.98
C VAL A 72 4.66 12.49 11.02
N GLY A 73 4.58 12.88 12.29
CA GLY A 73 4.60 11.98 13.43
C GLY A 73 5.72 12.29 14.42
N PRO A 74 5.97 11.38 15.39
CA PRO A 74 5.33 10.07 15.54
C PRO A 74 3.87 10.18 15.98
N PHE A 75 3.00 9.39 15.35
CA PHE A 75 1.62 9.24 15.80
C PHE A 75 1.59 8.40 17.08
N ALA A 76 1.03 8.97 18.15
CA ALA A 76 0.78 8.22 19.37
C ALA A 76 -0.36 7.23 19.13
N VAL A 77 -0.06 5.94 19.33
CA VAL A 77 -0.99 4.83 19.07
C VAL A 77 -1.73 4.47 20.36
N ASP A 78 -2.64 5.35 20.77
CA ASP A 78 -3.60 5.07 21.82
C ASP A 78 -4.96 4.79 21.20
N ARG A 79 -5.61 3.70 21.64
CA ARG A 79 -6.98 3.40 21.25
C ARG A 79 -7.90 4.50 21.76
N THR A 80 -8.63 5.14 20.87
CA THR A 80 -9.57 6.20 21.22
C THR A 80 -10.93 5.93 20.61
N THR A 81 -11.98 6.55 21.17
CA THR A 81 -13.25 6.69 20.45
C THR A 81 -13.11 7.79 19.41
N PHE A 82 -13.91 7.77 18.35
CA PHE A 82 -13.94 8.82 17.33
C PHE A 82 -14.08 10.25 17.89
N GLY A 83 -14.77 10.45 19.02
CA GLY A 83 -14.88 11.77 19.68
C GLY A 83 -13.64 12.23 20.46
N GLY A 84 -12.64 11.35 20.64
CA GLY A 84 -11.42 11.58 21.40
C GLY A 84 -10.15 11.44 20.57
N ARG A 85 -10.25 11.64 19.25
CA ARG A 85 -9.13 11.62 18.32
C ARG A 85 -8.07 12.67 18.67
N PRO A 86 -6.79 12.39 18.40
CA PRO A 86 -5.71 13.37 18.52
C PRO A 86 -5.91 14.55 17.54
N GLU A 87 -5.21 15.65 17.80
CA GLU A 87 -5.12 16.76 16.86
C GLU A 87 -4.37 16.32 15.59
N PRO A 88 -4.71 16.89 14.41
CA PRO A 88 -3.99 16.57 13.19
C PRO A 88 -2.55 17.10 13.21
N GLU A 89 -1.65 16.34 12.59
CA GLU A 89 -0.34 16.85 12.20
C GLU A 89 -0.49 17.67 10.91
N ARG A 90 0.24 18.78 10.80
CA ARG A 90 0.07 19.73 9.68
C ARG A 90 1.41 20.22 9.16
N PHE A 91 1.50 20.34 7.84
CA PHE A 91 2.59 21.02 7.15
C PHE A 91 2.06 21.80 5.94
N GLU A 92 2.81 22.83 5.53
CA GLU A 92 2.42 23.74 4.45
C GLU A 92 3.40 23.66 3.29
N ILE A 93 2.90 23.39 2.08
CA ILE A 93 3.70 23.33 0.86
C ILE A 93 3.60 24.66 0.10
N GLY A 94 4.74 25.28 -0.16
CA GLY A 94 4.83 26.59 -0.82
C GLY A 94 5.80 26.60 -1.99
N ALA A 95 5.75 27.65 -2.80
CA ALA A 95 6.76 27.95 -3.80
C ALA A 95 7.66 29.11 -3.31
N SER A 96 8.96 29.06 -3.56
CA SER A 96 9.91 30.11 -3.12
C SER A 96 10.36 31.05 -4.23
N ALA A 97 10.25 30.65 -5.50
CA ALA A 97 10.84 31.42 -6.60
C ALA A 97 9.99 31.49 -7.87
N ASN A 98 9.51 30.35 -8.36
CA ASN A 98 8.77 30.27 -9.62
C ASN A 98 7.45 29.53 -9.40
N PRO A 99 6.41 29.81 -10.20
CA PRO A 99 5.19 29.02 -10.15
C PRO A 99 5.45 27.54 -10.46
N VAL A 100 4.96 26.66 -9.59
CA VAL A 100 5.13 25.21 -9.68
C VAL A 100 3.80 24.48 -9.64
N ARG A 101 3.77 23.30 -10.25
CA ARG A 101 2.77 22.27 -9.99
C ARG A 101 3.34 21.29 -8.99
N VAL A 102 2.50 20.72 -8.13
CA VAL A 102 2.93 19.91 -7.00
C VAL A 102 2.19 18.58 -6.99
N TRP A 103 2.97 17.51 -6.86
CA TRP A 103 2.49 16.15 -6.63
C TRP A 103 2.90 15.71 -5.23
N LEU A 104 1.95 15.09 -4.54
CA LEU A 104 2.13 14.46 -3.25
C LEU A 104 1.99 12.95 -3.44
N ALA A 105 2.94 12.18 -2.94
CA ALA A 105 2.86 10.74 -2.88
C ALA A 105 3.29 10.25 -1.50
N THR A 106 3.03 9.00 -1.20
CA THR A 106 3.54 8.29 -0.02
C THR A 106 4.57 7.24 -0.44
N GLU A 107 5.26 6.67 0.54
CA GLU A 107 5.98 5.41 0.32
C GLU A 107 4.99 4.24 0.27
N CYS A 108 5.43 3.10 -0.28
CA CYS A 108 4.62 1.89 -0.23
C CYS A 108 4.57 1.37 1.20
N PRO A 109 3.43 0.81 1.63
CA PRO A 109 3.26 0.35 3.00
C PRO A 109 4.19 -0.83 3.31
N ASP A 110 4.66 -0.90 4.55
CA ASP A 110 5.46 -2.02 5.06
C ASP A 110 4.61 -3.26 5.42
N GLY A 111 3.27 -3.11 5.41
CA GLY A 111 2.31 -4.21 5.63
C GLY A 111 2.23 -4.71 7.08
N ASP A 112 2.70 -3.92 8.05
CA ASP A 112 2.69 -4.31 9.45
C ASP A 112 1.28 -4.23 10.09
N ARG A 113 1.11 -4.82 11.28
CA ARG A 113 -0.20 -4.83 11.96
C ARG A 113 -0.66 -3.42 12.34
N LEU A 114 0.27 -2.51 12.60
CA LEU A 114 -0.06 -1.15 12.99
C LEU A 114 -0.65 -0.37 11.82
N GLY A 115 -0.01 -0.41 10.64
CA GLY A 115 -0.49 0.23 9.42
C GLY A 115 -1.85 -0.30 8.97
N ASN A 116 -2.16 -1.56 9.26
CA ASN A 116 -3.47 -2.14 8.98
C ASN A 116 -4.57 -1.76 10.01
N ALA A 117 -4.18 -1.29 11.20
CA ALA A 117 -5.12 -0.99 12.29
C ALA A 117 -5.30 0.52 12.53
N LEU A 118 -4.25 1.32 12.32
CA LEU A 118 -4.29 2.77 12.44
C LEU A 118 -5.02 3.34 11.22
N GLU A 119 -6.12 4.04 11.45
CA GLU A 119 -6.82 4.78 10.40
C GLU A 119 -6.25 6.20 10.29
N VAL A 120 -6.09 6.68 9.07
CA VAL A 120 -5.69 8.06 8.79
C VAL A 120 -6.62 8.69 7.77
N GLU A 121 -6.88 9.99 7.95
CA GLU A 121 -7.47 10.83 6.92
C GLU A 121 -6.44 11.90 6.53
N VAL A 122 -6.20 12.04 5.22
CA VAL A 122 -5.34 13.10 4.67
C VAL A 122 -6.23 14.14 4.02
N VAL A 123 -6.10 15.39 4.48
CA VAL A 123 -6.86 16.54 4.00
C VAL A 123 -5.90 17.53 3.36
N VAL A 124 -6.25 18.02 2.17
CA VAL A 124 -5.48 19.01 1.43
C VAL A 124 -6.36 20.23 1.18
N ASP A 125 -5.96 21.40 1.66
CA ASP A 125 -6.74 22.65 1.58
C ASP A 125 -8.22 22.51 2.02
N GLY A 126 -8.45 21.66 3.02
CA GLY A 126 -9.78 21.38 3.57
C GLY A 126 -10.60 20.34 2.79
N GLU A 127 -10.06 19.77 1.71
CA GLU A 127 -10.67 18.69 0.95
C GLU A 127 -10.06 17.33 1.32
N SER A 128 -10.90 16.35 1.65
CA SER A 128 -10.44 15.00 2.00
C SER A 128 -9.91 14.30 0.76
N LEU A 129 -8.62 13.96 0.80
CA LEU A 129 -7.92 13.31 -0.28
C LEU A 129 -8.13 11.78 -0.25
N THR A 130 -8.35 11.23 0.95
CA THR A 130 -8.61 9.80 1.18
C THR A 130 -10.10 9.44 1.20
N GLY A 131 -10.99 10.42 1.15
CA GLY A 131 -12.45 10.23 1.22
C GLY A 131 -12.95 9.85 2.63
N GLY A 132 -12.20 10.21 3.67
CA GLY A 132 -12.43 9.85 5.07
C GLY A 132 -11.27 9.05 5.68
N TYR A 133 -11.54 8.46 6.85
CA TYR A 133 -10.60 7.61 7.57
C TYR A 133 -10.50 6.24 6.89
N ARG A 134 -9.27 5.82 6.62
CA ARG A 134 -8.92 4.55 5.98
C ARG A 134 -7.67 3.98 6.67
N PRO A 135 -7.43 2.66 6.70
CA PRO A 135 -6.18 2.09 7.19
C PRO A 135 -4.95 2.77 6.58
N LEU A 136 -3.93 3.07 7.41
CA LEU A 136 -2.70 3.74 7.00
C LEU A 136 -2.04 3.02 5.81
N ALA A 137 -1.96 1.68 5.86
CA ALA A 137 -1.38 0.89 4.79
C ALA A 137 -2.14 1.04 3.45
N GLU A 138 -3.46 1.23 3.52
CA GLU A 138 -4.28 1.48 2.33
C GLU A 138 -4.04 2.88 1.78
N VAL A 139 -3.98 3.89 2.65
CA VAL A 139 -3.68 5.28 2.27
C VAL A 139 -2.28 5.39 1.64
N GLU A 140 -1.27 4.78 2.24
CA GLU A 140 0.08 4.72 1.71
C GLU A 140 0.13 4.08 0.32
N ARG A 141 -0.66 3.04 0.10
CA ARG A 141 -0.74 2.39 -1.21
C ARG A 141 -1.46 3.24 -2.25
N ASP A 142 -2.60 3.80 -1.90
CA ASP A 142 -3.43 4.62 -2.79
C ASP A 142 -2.65 5.87 -3.27
N LEU A 143 -1.90 6.49 -2.35
CA LEU A 143 -1.13 7.70 -2.63
C LEU A 143 0.27 7.42 -3.20
N ALA A 144 0.72 6.17 -3.24
CA ALA A 144 2.05 5.83 -3.78
C ALA A 144 2.23 6.23 -5.25
N THR A 145 1.13 6.25 -6.03
CA THR A 145 1.13 6.65 -7.45
C THR A 145 1.12 8.17 -7.67
N GLY A 146 1.02 8.94 -6.59
CA GLY A 146 1.06 10.39 -6.58
C GLY A 146 -0.23 11.06 -7.06
N VAL A 147 -0.63 12.08 -6.31
CA VAL A 147 -1.80 12.92 -6.60
C VAL A 147 -1.34 14.36 -6.77
N ARG A 148 -1.91 15.06 -7.75
CA ARG A 148 -1.68 16.50 -7.91
C ARG A 148 -2.51 17.26 -6.88
N ILE A 149 -1.88 18.10 -6.09
CA ILE A 149 -2.52 18.82 -4.98
C ILE A 149 -2.77 20.30 -5.26
N ASP A 150 -2.21 20.84 -6.34
CA ASP A 150 -2.46 22.22 -6.74
C ASP A 150 -3.66 22.32 -7.70
N ALA A 151 -4.59 23.25 -7.44
CA ALA A 151 -5.68 23.58 -8.36
C ALA A 151 -5.20 24.37 -9.60
N ARG A 152 -4.11 25.11 -9.42
CA ARG A 152 -3.38 25.88 -10.44
C ARG A 152 -1.94 26.01 -9.98
N CYS A 153 -1.05 26.37 -10.90
CA CYS A 153 0.32 26.73 -10.60
C CYS A 153 0.45 27.58 -9.33
N LEU A 154 1.08 27.00 -8.31
CA LEU A 154 1.36 27.60 -7.02
C LEU A 154 2.52 28.57 -7.18
N GLY A 155 2.23 29.87 -7.09
CA GLY A 155 3.21 30.94 -7.13
C GLY A 155 3.83 31.25 -5.76
N PRO A 156 4.94 31.99 -5.71
CA PRO A 156 5.60 32.35 -4.46
C PRO A 156 4.84 33.35 -3.59
N ASP A 157 3.84 34.05 -4.17
CA ASP A 157 2.97 35.00 -3.48
C ASP A 157 1.56 34.43 -3.21
N ASP A 158 1.31 33.16 -3.60
CA ASP A 158 0.04 32.48 -3.34
C ASP A 158 0.05 31.89 -1.90
N ASP A 159 -1.14 31.66 -1.33
CA ASP A 159 -1.26 30.93 -0.06
C ASP A 159 -0.70 29.50 -0.22
N PRO A 160 0.07 28.99 0.75
CA PRO A 160 0.62 27.64 0.67
C PRO A 160 -0.50 26.60 0.78
N VAL A 161 -0.28 25.45 0.15
CA VAL A 161 -1.19 24.31 0.22
C VAL A 161 -1.03 23.65 1.58
N ALA A 162 -2.09 23.63 2.38
CA ALA A 162 -2.10 23.02 3.70
C ALA A 162 -2.39 21.53 3.58
N VAL A 163 -1.52 20.70 4.16
CA VAL A 163 -1.74 19.25 4.30
C VAL A 163 -1.94 18.93 5.78
N GLU A 164 -3.07 18.33 6.11
CA GLU A 164 -3.43 17.92 7.46
C GLU A 164 -3.62 16.40 7.49
N VAL A 165 -2.98 15.73 8.45
CA VAL A 165 -3.06 14.28 8.65
C VAL A 165 -3.71 14.01 9.98
N PHE A 166 -4.86 13.34 9.94
CA PHE A 166 -5.65 13.02 11.12
C PHE A 166 -5.48 11.53 11.47
N PRO A 167 -4.61 11.18 12.43
CA PRO A 167 -4.46 9.79 12.85
C PRO A 167 -5.59 9.40 13.83
N TYR A 168 -6.03 8.15 13.75
CA TYR A 168 -7.04 7.59 14.62
C TYR A 168 -6.85 6.08 14.76
N LEU A 169 -6.68 5.59 15.99
CA LEU A 169 -6.76 4.16 16.27
C LEU A 169 -8.14 3.84 16.89
N PRO A 170 -9.03 3.12 16.19
CA PRO A 170 -10.31 2.68 16.73
C PRO A 170 -10.21 1.93 18.07
N ALA A 171 -11.23 2.08 18.91
CA ALA A 171 -11.27 1.46 20.24
C ALA A 171 -11.33 -0.08 20.20
N ASP A 172 -11.83 -0.63 19.10
CA ASP A 172 -11.98 -2.05 18.81
C ASP A 172 -10.81 -2.63 17.99
N SER A 173 -9.78 -1.82 17.69
CA SER A 173 -8.59 -2.29 16.98
C SER A 173 -7.81 -3.37 17.76
N PRO A 174 -7.08 -4.25 17.05
CA PRO A 174 -6.16 -5.22 17.65
C PRO A 174 -5.16 -4.59 18.63
N ASP A 175 -4.54 -5.41 19.50
CA ASP A 175 -3.60 -4.90 20.51
C ASP A 175 -2.24 -4.52 19.90
N VAL A 176 -2.24 -3.34 19.29
CA VAL A 176 -1.08 -2.62 18.74
C VAL A 176 -0.77 -1.35 19.51
N GLY A 177 -1.47 -1.11 20.63
CA GLY A 177 -1.33 0.08 21.46
C GLY A 177 0.07 0.22 22.06
N GLY A 178 0.56 1.46 22.15
CA GLY A 178 1.90 1.78 22.65
C GLY A 178 3.03 1.63 21.62
N ALA A 179 2.71 1.23 20.38
CA ALA A 179 3.60 1.43 19.24
C ALA A 179 3.61 2.91 18.81
N ALA A 180 4.51 3.27 17.90
CA ALA A 180 4.53 4.57 17.25
C ALA A 180 4.89 4.33 15.78
N THR A 181 4.29 5.12 14.90
CA THR A 181 4.63 5.14 13.48
C THR A 181 4.61 6.56 12.96
N ASP A 182 5.27 6.76 11.84
CA ASP A 182 5.30 8.01 11.10
C ASP A 182 4.60 7.79 9.75
N LEU A 183 4.20 8.88 9.08
CA LEU A 183 3.81 8.84 7.68
C LEU A 183 4.76 9.72 6.87
N THR A 184 5.40 9.13 5.87
CA THR A 184 6.34 9.81 4.98
C THR A 184 5.70 10.14 3.64
N PHE A 185 5.70 11.43 3.32
CA PHE A 185 5.31 11.97 2.03
C PHE A 185 6.53 12.26 1.16
N ARG A 186 6.40 11.95 -0.13
CA ARG A 186 7.26 12.40 -1.21
C ARG A 186 6.56 13.53 -1.96
N VAL A 187 7.20 14.68 -2.01
CA VAL A 187 6.70 15.87 -2.69
C VAL A 187 7.57 16.14 -3.92
N TYR A 188 6.92 16.26 -5.07
CA TYR A 188 7.58 16.63 -6.31
C TYR A 188 6.97 17.90 -6.86
N ALA A 189 7.80 18.76 -7.44
CA ALA A 189 7.33 19.96 -8.10
C ALA A 189 7.95 20.16 -9.49
N GLU A 190 7.15 20.66 -10.42
CA GLU A 190 7.56 21.00 -11.78
C GLU A 190 7.23 22.47 -12.08
N GLN A 191 8.17 23.20 -12.70
CA GLN A 191 7.91 24.59 -13.10
C GLN A 191 6.86 24.67 -14.22
N CYS A 192 5.83 25.48 -14.01
CA CYS A 192 4.69 25.58 -14.92
C CYS A 192 5.01 26.07 -16.34
N ARG A 193 6.08 26.85 -16.51
CA ARG A 193 6.39 27.51 -17.79
C ARG A 193 6.82 26.56 -18.92
N HIS A 194 6.97 25.26 -18.66
CA HIS A 194 7.47 24.28 -19.64
C HIS A 194 6.41 23.33 -20.21
N VAL A 195 5.26 23.17 -19.52
CA VAL A 195 4.24 22.17 -19.90
C VAL A 195 2.86 22.84 -19.82
N ALA A 196 2.04 22.72 -20.87
CA ALA A 196 0.67 23.22 -20.83
C ALA A 196 -0.16 22.47 -19.79
N GLU A 197 -1.16 23.11 -19.16
CA GLU A 197 -1.99 22.45 -18.12
C GLU A 197 -2.64 21.15 -18.62
N ALA A 198 -3.01 21.08 -19.89
CA ALA A 198 -3.59 19.87 -20.50
C ALA A 198 -2.62 18.67 -20.56
N ASP A 199 -1.31 18.92 -20.51
CA ASP A 199 -0.27 17.89 -20.56
C ASP A 199 0.36 17.62 -19.18
N ALA A 200 -0.03 18.37 -18.15
CA ALA A 200 0.56 18.31 -16.82
C ALA A 200 0.42 16.93 -16.15
N ALA A 201 -0.63 16.17 -16.45
CA ALA A 201 -0.80 14.82 -15.91
C ALA A 201 0.38 13.88 -16.27
N ARG A 202 1.07 14.13 -17.39
CA ARG A 202 2.26 13.34 -17.79
C ARG A 202 3.51 13.66 -16.98
N SER A 203 3.48 14.73 -16.18
CA SER A 203 4.59 15.16 -15.33
C SER A 203 4.59 14.47 -13.96
N ASN A 204 3.57 13.68 -13.62
CA ASN A 204 3.54 12.92 -12.37
C ASN A 204 4.69 11.90 -12.36
N PRO A 205 5.74 12.08 -11.53
CA PRO A 205 6.87 11.16 -11.51
C PRO A 205 6.57 9.85 -10.79
N PHE A 206 5.43 9.76 -10.08
CA PHE A 206 5.08 8.63 -9.24
C PHE A 206 4.14 7.64 -9.94
N VAL A 207 3.66 7.95 -11.15
CA VAL A 207 2.63 7.18 -11.85
C VAL A 207 2.99 5.72 -12.11
N GLU A 208 4.28 5.39 -12.18
CA GLU A 208 4.78 4.02 -12.37
C GLU A 208 5.10 3.30 -11.04
N THR A 209 4.79 3.92 -9.90
CA THR A 209 5.00 3.29 -8.59
C THR A 209 3.98 2.17 -8.41
N GLU A 210 4.47 0.94 -8.26
CA GLU A 210 3.66 -0.22 -7.92
C GLU A 210 4.04 -0.71 -6.53
N CYS A 211 3.10 -0.67 -5.59
CA CYS A 211 3.28 -1.33 -4.30
C CYS A 211 2.96 -2.81 -4.44
N ALA A 212 3.83 -3.66 -3.89
CA ALA A 212 3.50 -5.07 -3.72
C ALA A 212 2.17 -5.17 -2.94
N SER A 213 1.32 -6.13 -3.31
CA SER A 213 0.04 -6.32 -2.63
C SER A 213 0.28 -6.51 -1.13
N ALA A 214 -0.37 -5.70 -0.30
CA ALA A 214 -0.29 -5.78 1.15
C ALA A 214 -0.90 -7.08 1.70
N CYS A 215 -1.67 -7.78 0.86
CA CYS A 215 -2.25 -9.06 1.15
C CYS A 215 -1.57 -10.18 0.34
N VAL A 216 -1.56 -11.36 0.92
CA VAL A 216 -1.09 -12.59 0.31
C VAL A 216 -2.30 -13.32 -0.27
N PRO A 217 -2.39 -13.55 -1.59
CA PRO A 217 -3.47 -14.36 -2.14
C PRO A 217 -3.32 -15.79 -1.63
N CYS A 218 -4.42 -16.45 -1.27
CA CYS A 218 -4.43 -17.86 -0.87
C CYS A 218 -5.20 -18.65 -1.92
N GLU A 219 -4.52 -19.00 -3.02
CA GLU A 219 -5.09 -19.73 -4.15
C GLU A 219 -4.00 -20.51 -4.90
N ASP A 220 -4.43 -21.40 -5.82
CA ASP A 220 -3.58 -22.13 -6.76
C ASP A 220 -2.43 -22.94 -6.15
N GLU A 221 -2.59 -23.48 -4.93
CA GLU A 221 -1.55 -24.25 -4.23
C GLU A 221 -0.22 -23.47 -4.11
N ASN A 222 -0.29 -22.14 -3.98
CA ASN A 222 0.87 -21.26 -3.96
C ASN A 222 1.80 -21.41 -2.74
N GLY A 223 1.52 -22.36 -1.84
CA GLY A 223 2.36 -22.71 -0.69
C GLY A 223 2.19 -21.80 0.52
N VAL A 224 1.18 -20.92 0.52
CA VAL A 224 0.87 -20.05 1.65
C VAL A 224 0.31 -20.87 2.82
N ALA A 225 0.89 -20.68 4.00
CA ALA A 225 0.44 -21.32 5.23
C ALA A 225 -0.38 -20.32 6.06
N VAL A 226 -1.66 -20.63 6.28
CA VAL A 226 -2.56 -19.77 7.08
C VAL A 226 -2.31 -19.97 8.57
N GLY A 227 -1.85 -18.92 9.25
CA GLY A 227 -1.50 -18.95 10.66
C GLY A 227 -2.65 -18.55 11.59
N SER A 228 -3.55 -17.68 11.13
CA SER A 228 -4.73 -17.29 11.91
C SER A 228 -5.94 -17.02 11.02
N LEU A 229 -7.13 -17.33 11.55
CA LEU A 229 -8.43 -16.93 10.99
C LEU A 229 -9.27 -16.26 12.07
N THR A 230 -9.84 -15.11 11.75
CA THR A 230 -10.92 -14.50 12.53
C THR A 230 -12.22 -14.79 11.80
N LEU A 231 -13.13 -15.48 12.48
CA LEU A 231 -14.41 -15.89 11.91
C LEU A 231 -15.53 -15.11 12.60
N ARG A 232 -16.47 -14.59 11.80
CA ARG A 232 -17.73 -14.01 12.27
C ARG A 232 -18.82 -15.07 12.20
N TYR A 233 -19.55 -15.24 13.31
CA TYR A 233 -20.69 -16.13 13.38
C TYR A 233 -21.97 -15.42 12.89
N LEU A 234 -22.60 -15.96 11.85
CA LEU A 234 -23.79 -15.40 11.19
C LEU A 234 -25.10 -16.08 11.62
N GLY A 235 -25.06 -16.95 12.63
CA GLY A 235 -26.29 -17.60 13.13
C GLY A 235 -27.15 -16.66 13.97
N ASP A 236 -28.47 -16.86 13.92
CA ASP A 236 -29.45 -16.01 14.62
C ASP A 236 -29.47 -16.18 16.15
N ASP A 237 -29.02 -17.34 16.65
CA ASP A 237 -28.99 -17.69 18.07
C ASP A 237 -27.56 -18.03 18.52
N PRO A 238 -27.15 -17.72 19.77
CA PRO A 238 -25.87 -18.14 20.32
C PRO A 238 -25.66 -19.66 20.22
N ALA A 239 -24.42 -20.07 19.97
CA ALA A 239 -24.05 -21.48 19.83
C ALA A 239 -22.71 -21.78 20.51
N THR A 240 -22.48 -23.03 20.87
CA THR A 240 -21.16 -23.51 21.29
C THR A 240 -20.46 -24.08 20.07
N VAL A 241 -19.37 -23.44 19.65
CA VAL A 241 -18.59 -23.85 18.49
C VAL A 241 -17.31 -24.53 18.94
N VAL A 242 -17.05 -25.71 18.39
CA VAL A 242 -15.79 -26.43 18.52
C VAL A 242 -15.09 -26.44 17.17
N VAL A 243 -13.86 -25.94 17.13
CA VAL A 243 -13.04 -25.96 15.91
C VAL A 243 -11.91 -26.95 16.08
N VAL A 244 -11.82 -27.90 15.15
CA VAL A 244 -10.79 -28.94 15.12
C VAL A 244 -9.91 -28.78 13.88
N ALA A 245 -8.62 -28.54 14.10
CA ALA A 245 -7.61 -28.52 13.05
C ALA A 245 -7.07 -29.94 12.77
N THR A 246 -6.87 -30.30 11.51
CA THR A 246 -6.34 -31.62 11.10
C THR A 246 -4.99 -31.50 10.43
N GLY A 247 -4.12 -32.50 10.64
CA GLY A 247 -2.81 -32.58 9.96
C GLY A 247 -1.66 -31.79 10.61
N GLY A 248 -1.92 -31.10 11.72
CA GLY A 248 -0.90 -30.39 12.49
C GLY A 248 -0.15 -31.31 13.46
N GLY A 249 0.98 -31.86 13.01
CA GLY A 249 1.88 -32.62 13.87
C GLY A 249 2.91 -33.43 13.09
N ALA A 250 4.11 -33.61 13.61
CA ALA A 250 4.23 -34.77 14.49
C ALA A 250 4.57 -36.08 13.78
N GLY A 251 4.40 -36.21 12.46
CA GLY A 251 4.40 -37.50 11.76
C GLY A 251 3.03 -38.17 11.71
N GLY A 252 1.97 -37.41 11.41
CA GLY A 252 0.59 -37.90 11.39
C GLY A 252 0.25 -38.85 10.23
N ARG A 253 0.62 -40.13 10.34
CA ARG A 253 -0.30 -41.21 9.95
C ARG A 253 -1.32 -41.35 11.09
N GLY A 254 -2.40 -40.57 11.07
CA GLY A 254 -3.47 -40.68 12.06
C GLY A 254 -4.58 -39.64 11.89
N THR A 255 -5.82 -40.07 12.09
CA THR A 255 -7.09 -39.33 11.94
C THR A 255 -7.48 -38.48 13.16
N ALA A 256 -6.53 -38.01 13.96
CA ALA A 256 -6.81 -37.27 15.19
C ALA A 256 -6.50 -35.78 14.99
N GLY A 257 -7.52 -34.93 15.01
CA GLY A 257 -7.38 -33.47 14.95
C GLY A 257 -7.11 -32.85 16.33
N THR A 258 -6.68 -31.60 16.34
CA THR A 258 -6.41 -30.78 17.53
C THR A 258 -7.50 -29.72 17.67
N THR A 259 -8.15 -29.64 18.83
CA THR A 259 -9.10 -28.56 19.11
C THR A 259 -8.34 -27.24 19.26
N VAL A 260 -8.64 -26.28 18.39
CA VAL A 260 -8.03 -24.94 18.33
C VAL A 260 -8.96 -23.85 18.85
N PHE A 261 -10.24 -24.15 18.97
CA PHE A 261 -11.24 -23.30 19.62
C PHE A 261 -12.36 -24.17 20.21
N ASP A 262 -12.85 -23.80 21.39
CA ASP A 262 -14.01 -24.38 22.06
C ASP A 262 -14.63 -23.28 22.92
N GLY A 263 -15.79 -22.77 22.51
CA GLY A 263 -16.41 -21.64 23.19
C GLY A 263 -17.80 -21.27 22.68
N GLU A 264 -18.47 -20.43 23.46
CA GLU A 264 -19.75 -19.82 23.06
C GLU A 264 -19.49 -18.66 22.10
N VAL A 265 -20.25 -18.62 21.00
CA VAL A 265 -20.28 -17.52 20.04
C VAL A 265 -21.68 -16.93 20.00
N THR A 266 -21.77 -15.63 19.78
CA THR A 266 -23.04 -14.89 19.67
C THR A 266 -23.28 -14.46 18.23
N PRO A 267 -24.53 -14.16 17.82
CA PRO A 267 -24.83 -13.59 16.51
C PRO A 267 -23.96 -12.35 16.23
N ASP A 268 -23.37 -12.29 15.04
CA ASP A 268 -22.40 -11.28 14.59
C ASP A 268 -21.09 -11.21 15.40
N GLY A 269 -20.92 -12.07 16.41
CA GLY A 269 -19.71 -12.16 17.21
C GLY A 269 -18.55 -12.76 16.42
N THR A 270 -17.34 -12.28 16.69
CA THR A 270 -16.11 -12.81 16.11
C THR A 270 -15.34 -13.68 17.10
N PHE A 271 -14.63 -14.67 16.58
CA PHE A 271 -13.71 -15.51 17.34
C PHE A 271 -12.47 -15.85 16.51
N VAL A 272 -11.36 -16.13 17.19
CA VAL A 272 -10.06 -16.35 16.56
C VAL A 272 -9.69 -17.82 16.63
N VAL A 273 -9.28 -18.35 15.48
CA VAL A 273 -8.61 -19.65 15.34
C VAL A 273 -7.13 -19.37 15.09
N ASP A 274 -6.28 -19.78 16.02
CA ASP A 274 -4.84 -19.52 15.99
C ASP A 274 -4.06 -20.85 15.82
N GLY A 275 -3.21 -20.92 14.81
CA GLY A 275 -2.42 -22.11 14.49
C GLY A 275 -1.38 -22.47 15.54
N THR A 276 -0.97 -21.51 16.38
CA THR A 276 -0.10 -21.78 17.53
C THR A 276 -0.75 -22.70 18.57
N ALA A 277 -2.08 -22.82 18.57
CA ALA A 277 -2.82 -23.79 19.38
C ALA A 277 -2.73 -25.24 18.83
N ALA A 278 -2.25 -25.43 17.59
CA ALA A 278 -2.06 -26.73 16.94
C ALA A 278 -0.69 -26.84 16.25
N PRO A 279 0.43 -26.76 16.99
CA PRO A 279 1.76 -26.65 16.41
C PRO A 279 2.11 -27.87 15.56
N THR A 280 2.50 -27.64 14.31
CA THR A 280 2.99 -28.69 13.40
C THR A 280 4.51 -28.83 13.50
N ASN A 281 5.06 -29.99 13.11
CA ASN A 281 6.51 -30.19 13.08
C ASN A 281 7.24 -29.36 12.01
N GLY A 282 6.54 -28.94 10.97
CA GLY A 282 7.12 -28.23 9.83
C GLY A 282 7.03 -26.72 9.99
N ASP A 283 5.87 -26.24 10.42
CA ASP A 283 5.58 -24.85 10.74
C ASP A 283 4.73 -24.79 12.02
N PRO A 284 5.28 -24.34 13.16
CA PRO A 284 4.58 -24.35 14.44
C PRO A 284 3.47 -23.29 14.52
N GLY A 285 3.42 -22.34 13.59
CA GLY A 285 2.36 -21.32 13.52
C GLY A 285 1.22 -21.68 12.59
N TRP A 286 1.36 -22.72 11.75
CA TRP A 286 0.34 -23.09 10.77
C TRP A 286 -0.83 -23.83 11.42
N ILE A 287 -2.06 -23.40 11.13
CA ILE A 287 -3.29 -24.07 11.61
C ILE A 287 -3.38 -25.52 11.11
N GLY A 288 -2.78 -25.81 9.95
CA GLY A 288 -2.87 -27.11 9.28
C GLY A 288 -3.66 -27.01 7.97
N PRO A 289 -3.81 -28.11 7.21
CA PRO A 289 -4.48 -28.10 5.91
C PRO A 289 -5.99 -27.92 5.96
N ASN A 290 -6.67 -28.34 7.03
CA ASN A 290 -8.11 -28.18 7.16
C ASN A 290 -8.51 -27.92 8.60
N ILE A 291 -9.55 -27.11 8.78
CA ILE A 291 -10.29 -26.98 10.04
C ILE A 291 -11.75 -27.40 9.85
N TYR A 292 -12.35 -27.91 10.92
CA TYR A 292 -13.74 -28.32 10.97
C TYR A 292 -14.45 -27.56 12.09
N LEU A 293 -15.57 -26.91 11.77
CA LEU A 293 -16.37 -26.10 12.70
C LEU A 293 -17.68 -26.81 13.02
N ASP A 294 -17.85 -27.23 14.27
CA ASP A 294 -19.05 -27.91 14.77
C ASP A 294 -19.77 -27.03 15.80
N ASP A 295 -21.00 -26.61 15.51
CA ASP A 295 -21.87 -25.84 16.43
C ASP A 295 -22.87 -26.73 17.20
N GLY A 296 -22.71 -28.06 17.13
CA GLY A 296 -23.59 -29.02 17.78
C GLY A 296 -24.96 -29.17 17.12
N ARG A 297 -25.25 -28.46 16.02
CA ARG A 297 -26.46 -28.69 15.21
C ARG A 297 -26.20 -29.90 14.32
N THR A 298 -26.69 -31.06 14.74
CA THR A 298 -26.62 -32.28 13.94
C THR A 298 -27.43 -32.11 12.64
N GLY A 299 -26.73 -31.93 11.52
CA GLY A 299 -27.18 -32.31 10.18
C GLY A 299 -28.22 -31.41 9.50
N THR A 300 -27.72 -30.49 8.68
CA THR A 300 -28.22 -30.36 7.30
C THR A 300 -27.01 -30.18 6.38
N ASP A 301 -26.34 -31.28 6.04
CA ASP A 301 -25.85 -31.39 4.66
C ASP A 301 -27.10 -31.29 3.77
N PRO A 302 -27.23 -30.30 2.87
CA PRO A 302 -28.24 -30.38 1.83
C PRO A 302 -27.76 -31.36 0.75
N GLU A 303 -27.38 -32.59 1.12
CA GLU A 303 -27.33 -33.78 0.26
C GLU A 303 -27.30 -35.06 1.13
N THR A 304 -28.41 -35.41 1.76
CA THR A 304 -28.82 -36.82 1.98
C THR A 304 -30.21 -36.89 2.61
N ASP A 305 -31.25 -36.55 1.83
CA ASP A 305 -32.61 -36.97 2.17
C ASP A 305 -33.02 -38.22 1.39
N ALA A 306 -33.01 -39.31 2.16
CA ALA A 306 -34.07 -40.32 2.29
C ALA A 306 -34.28 -41.42 1.22
N ASP A 307 -34.48 -42.60 1.82
CA ASP A 307 -35.28 -43.74 1.40
C ASP A 307 -34.69 -44.74 0.40
N GLY A 308 -34.15 -45.80 1.01
CA GLY A 308 -34.03 -47.09 0.36
C GLY A 308 -35.40 -47.63 -0.08
N THR A 309 -35.65 -47.59 -1.38
CA THR A 309 -36.38 -48.66 -2.07
C THR A 309 -35.77 -48.88 -3.45
N GLY A 310 -35.51 -50.14 -3.78
CA GLY A 310 -34.70 -50.54 -4.93
C GLY A 310 -35.34 -50.20 -6.29
N GLY A 311 -34.48 -49.92 -7.26
CA GLY A 311 -34.86 -49.75 -8.65
C GLY A 311 -33.63 -49.66 -9.56
N ASN A 312 -33.43 -50.69 -10.37
CA ASN A 312 -32.36 -50.86 -11.34
C ASN A 312 -32.45 -49.80 -12.47
N GLY A 313 -31.34 -49.17 -12.87
CA GLY A 313 -31.28 -48.30 -14.06
C GLY A 313 -30.05 -47.41 -14.11
N GLY A 314 -29.18 -47.63 -15.11
CA GLY A 314 -27.82 -47.09 -15.12
C GLY A 314 -27.63 -45.70 -15.73
N GLY A 315 -26.46 -45.14 -15.42
CA GLY A 315 -25.64 -44.32 -16.32
C GLY A 315 -25.76 -42.80 -16.16
N SER A 316 -24.83 -42.18 -15.43
CA SER A 316 -23.79 -41.34 -16.04
C SER A 316 -22.73 -40.97 -15.00
N ARG A 317 -21.49 -40.78 -15.46
CA ARG A 317 -20.25 -40.77 -14.66
C ARG A 317 -20.09 -39.48 -13.86
N GLY A 318 -19.79 -39.62 -12.58
CA GLY A 318 -19.33 -38.55 -11.71
C GLY A 318 -17.86 -38.21 -11.93
N ASN A 319 -17.45 -37.10 -11.32
CA ASN A 319 -16.09 -36.84 -10.91
C ASN A 319 -16.10 -36.27 -9.49
N GLY A 320 -16.68 -37.04 -8.55
CA GLY A 320 -16.53 -36.81 -7.11
C GLY A 320 -15.28 -37.55 -6.65
N ASN A 321 -14.25 -36.81 -6.25
CA ASN A 321 -13.06 -37.41 -5.65
C ASN A 321 -13.30 -37.56 -4.15
N GLY A 322 -13.84 -38.72 -3.76
CA GLY A 322 -13.88 -39.15 -2.37
C GLY A 322 -12.47 -39.49 -1.87
N GLY A 323 -12.00 -38.73 -0.89
CA GLY A 323 -10.82 -39.03 -0.07
C GLY A 323 -11.25 -39.51 1.31
N ASN A 324 -11.00 -40.78 1.60
CA ASN A 324 -11.40 -41.52 2.80
C ASN A 324 -10.46 -41.25 3.99
N GLY A 325 -10.99 -40.90 5.18
CA GLY A 325 -10.30 -41.14 6.47
C GLY A 325 -10.59 -40.17 7.63
N GLY A 326 -11.60 -40.50 8.45
CA GLY A 326 -11.83 -39.90 9.78
C GLY A 326 -12.82 -38.73 9.77
N GLY A 327 -14.12 -39.01 9.81
CA GLY A 327 -15.16 -37.99 9.72
C GLY A 327 -15.15 -37.07 10.93
N HIS A 328 -14.67 -35.84 10.75
CA HIS A 328 -14.94 -34.72 11.63
C HIS A 328 -16.31 -34.16 11.26
N ALA A 329 -17.19 -33.97 12.25
CA ALA A 329 -18.47 -33.30 12.03
C ALA A 329 -18.24 -31.80 11.83
N GLY A 330 -19.13 -31.14 11.09
CA GLY A 330 -19.13 -29.68 10.93
C GLY A 330 -18.67 -29.17 9.57
N VAL A 331 -18.63 -27.85 9.44
CA VAL A 331 -18.26 -27.12 8.23
C VAL A 331 -16.74 -27.19 8.04
N ASN A 332 -16.28 -27.59 6.86
CA ASN A 332 -14.85 -27.68 6.53
C ASN A 332 -14.34 -26.40 5.85
N ILE A 333 -13.20 -25.88 6.29
CA ILE A 333 -12.45 -24.80 5.63
C ILE A 333 -11.03 -25.29 5.29
N HIS A 334 -10.65 -25.17 4.03
CA HIS A 334 -9.32 -25.53 3.52
C HIS A 334 -8.32 -24.38 3.77
N THR A 335 -7.38 -24.59 4.68
CA THR A 335 -6.38 -23.58 5.11
C THR A 335 -4.99 -23.82 4.50
N SER A 336 -4.93 -24.62 3.43
CA SER A 336 -3.73 -24.94 2.64
C SER A 336 -3.61 -24.19 1.31
N CYS A 337 -4.51 -23.24 1.02
CA CYS A 337 -4.54 -22.47 -0.24
C CYS A 337 -4.61 -23.32 -1.53
N SER A 338 -4.97 -24.60 -1.41
CA SER A 338 -5.27 -25.49 -2.55
C SER A 338 -6.66 -25.22 -3.15
N VAL A 339 -7.48 -24.49 -2.41
CA VAL A 339 -8.75 -23.90 -2.85
C VAL A 339 -8.66 -22.42 -2.46
N PRO A 340 -9.21 -21.50 -3.27
CA PRO A 340 -9.27 -20.09 -2.90
C PRO A 340 -9.88 -19.91 -1.51
N LEU A 341 -9.19 -19.15 -0.66
CA LEU A 341 -9.67 -18.70 0.64
C LEU A 341 -9.43 -17.20 0.73
N ARG A 342 -10.50 -16.44 0.90
CA ARG A 342 -10.49 -14.97 0.86
C ARG A 342 -11.22 -14.40 2.06
N VAL A 343 -10.80 -13.21 2.50
CA VAL A 343 -11.59 -12.44 3.48
C VAL A 343 -12.95 -12.10 2.85
N GLY A 344 -14.02 -12.30 3.62
CA GLY A 344 -15.42 -12.20 3.19
C GLY A 344 -16.04 -13.52 2.71
N ASP A 345 -15.27 -14.60 2.55
CA ASP A 345 -15.83 -15.90 2.18
C ASP A 345 -16.73 -16.44 3.30
N VAL A 346 -17.88 -17.00 2.93
CA VAL A 346 -18.87 -17.58 3.85
C VAL A 346 -18.93 -19.09 3.69
N TYR A 347 -18.75 -19.81 4.80
CA TYR A 347 -18.76 -21.27 4.87
C TYR A 347 -19.96 -21.77 5.67
N GLY A 348 -20.65 -22.77 5.13
CA GLY A 348 -21.83 -23.38 5.75
C GLY A 348 -22.99 -22.42 6.01
N GLY A 349 -22.97 -21.22 5.43
CA GLY A 349 -23.96 -20.17 5.68
C GLY A 349 -23.91 -19.55 7.08
N LEU A 350 -22.94 -19.93 7.92
CA LEU A 350 -22.87 -19.54 9.33
C LEU A 350 -21.54 -18.90 9.73
N TYR A 351 -20.49 -19.03 8.93
CA TYR A 351 -19.15 -18.57 9.29
C TYR A 351 -18.56 -17.76 8.15
N GLU A 352 -18.27 -16.48 8.41
CA GLU A 352 -17.59 -15.62 7.46
C GLU A 352 -16.16 -15.37 7.90
N ILE A 353 -15.21 -15.39 6.95
CA ILE A 353 -13.84 -14.98 7.20
C ILE A 353 -13.79 -13.46 7.34
N ALA A 354 -13.76 -12.96 8.57
CA ALA A 354 -13.67 -11.54 8.87
C ALA A 354 -12.23 -11.01 8.74
N ALA A 355 -11.23 -11.85 9.03
CA ALA A 355 -9.82 -11.57 8.78
C ALA A 355 -9.03 -12.88 8.70
N ALA A 356 -7.89 -12.85 8.02
CA ALA A 356 -6.99 -13.99 7.93
C ALA A 356 -5.54 -13.53 7.75
N ALA A 357 -4.58 -14.28 8.31
CA ALA A 357 -3.16 -13.98 8.15
C ALA A 357 -2.33 -15.25 7.95
N THR A 358 -1.21 -15.11 7.23
CA THR A 358 -0.19 -16.16 7.07
C THR A 358 0.51 -16.47 8.40
N THR A 359 1.39 -17.47 8.43
CA THR A 359 2.27 -17.73 9.59
C THR A 359 3.31 -16.64 9.83
N GLY A 360 3.62 -15.82 8.82
CA GLY A 360 4.46 -14.62 8.93
C GLY A 360 3.72 -13.38 9.44
N GLY A 361 2.38 -13.42 9.47
CA GLY A 361 1.53 -12.34 9.94
C GLY A 361 1.03 -11.40 8.84
N GLU A 362 1.36 -11.66 7.57
CA GLU A 362 0.80 -10.93 6.44
C GLU A 362 -0.70 -11.25 6.26
N PRO A 363 -1.57 -10.26 5.97
CA PRO A 363 -3.00 -10.50 5.78
C PRO A 363 -3.29 -11.26 4.48
N LEU A 364 -4.39 -12.02 4.42
CA LEU A 364 -4.87 -12.63 3.17
C LEU A 364 -5.79 -11.69 2.39
N CYS A 365 -5.79 -11.83 1.07
CA CYS A 365 -6.61 -10.99 0.20
C CYS A 365 -8.11 -11.25 0.35
N GLY A 366 -8.91 -10.19 0.23
CA GLY A 366 -10.37 -10.25 0.31
C GLY A 366 -11.07 -10.56 -1.01
N THR A 367 -12.39 -10.78 -0.94
CA THR A 367 -13.28 -10.88 -2.11
C THR A 367 -13.56 -9.52 -2.75
N GLU A 368 -13.42 -8.43 -2.00
CA GLU A 368 -13.61 -7.05 -2.48
C GLU A 368 -12.32 -6.41 -3.06
N GLU A 369 -11.16 -7.08 -2.95
CA GLU A 369 -9.93 -6.69 -3.63
C GLU A 369 -9.76 -7.48 -4.95
N ASN A 370 -10.48 -7.06 -6.01
CA ASN A 370 -10.17 -7.40 -7.40
C ASN A 370 -10.40 -6.20 -8.32
#